data_AF-A0A358D6J0-F1
#
_entry.id   AF-A0A358D6J0-F1
#
_cell.length_a   1.000
_cell.length_b   1.000
_cell.length_c   1.000
_cell.angle_alpha   90.00
_cell.angle_beta   90.00
_cell.angle_gamma   90.00
#
_symmetry.space_group_name_H-M   'P 1'
#
loop_
_entity.id
_entity.type
_entity.pdbx_description
1 polymer ?
#
loop_
_entity_poly.entity_id
_entity_poly.type
_entity_poly.pdbx_seq_one_letter_code
_entity_poly.pdbx_strand_id
1 'polypeptide(L)'
;MDFSFAFTPDLIAVFVTLFVLEIVLGVDNVIFISILASKLPKEQQARARNLGLTLAMLIRVGLVFAAGWIISLTEPVVTLWGISFSWKDFILIAGGLFLVYKAVTEIHHKLEGAEEEHGEGAGGRKSVTFGSVIAQILLLDIVFSLDSVITAVGM
;
A
#
# COMPACT_ATOMS: atom_id res chain seq x y z
N MET A 1 14.43 26.66 0.59
CA MET A 1 14.81 25.32 1.08
C MET A 1 16.33 25.25 0.97
N ASP A 2 17.05 25.51 2.06
CA ASP A 2 18.49 25.28 2.08
C ASP A 2 18.72 23.77 2.09
N PHE A 3 19.16 23.22 0.95
CA PHE A 3 19.55 21.82 0.82
C PHE A 3 20.98 21.62 1.32
N SER A 4 21.31 22.13 2.51
CA SER A 4 22.53 21.71 3.20
C SER A 4 22.26 20.31 3.76
N PHE A 5 22.68 19.28 3.02
CA PHE A 5 22.77 17.91 3.52
C PHE A 5 23.85 17.83 4.60
N ALA A 6 23.62 18.47 5.74
CA ALA A 6 24.40 18.25 6.94
C ALA A 6 23.97 16.88 7.48
N PHE A 7 24.84 15.88 7.36
CA PHE A 7 24.66 14.58 7.99
C PHE A 7 24.77 14.70 9.51
N THR A 8 23.73 15.26 10.14
CA THR A 8 23.59 15.26 11.60
C THR A 8 23.26 13.84 12.07
N PRO A 9 23.72 13.42 13.26
CA PRO A 9 23.41 12.10 13.83
C PRO A 9 21.90 11.79 13.85
N ASP A 10 21.06 12.80 14.11
CA ASP A 10 19.60 12.66 14.12
C ASP A 10 19.02 12.34 12.74
N LEU A 11 19.49 13.02 11.68
CA LEU A 11 19.06 12.74 10.30
C LEU A 11 19.47 11.33 9.86
N ILE A 12 20.66 10.87 10.26
CA ILE A 12 21.10 9.50 9.98
C ILE A 12 20.21 8.50 10.72
N ALA A 13 19.89 8.75 12.00
CA ALA A 13 19.01 7.87 12.77
C ALA A 13 17.61 7.78 12.16
N VAL A 14 16.99 8.91 11.82
CA VAL A 14 15.68 8.96 11.15
C VAL A 14 15.73 8.25 9.79
N PHE A 15 16.75 8.51 8.98
CA PHE A 15 16.92 7.85 7.69
C PHE A 15 17.06 6.33 7.84
N VAL A 16 17.89 5.86 8.77
CA VAL A 16 18.09 4.43 9.01
C VAL A 16 16.79 3.79 9.51
N THR A 17 16.07 4.41 10.44
CA THR A 17 14.79 3.90 10.91
C THR A 17 13.76 3.80 9.78
N LEU A 18 13.59 4.86 8.98
CA LEU A 18 12.68 4.85 7.84
C LEU A 18 13.09 3.82 6.79
N PHE A 19 14.39 3.69 6.51
CA PHE A 19 14.90 2.70 5.58
C PHE A 19 14.63 1.27 6.04
N VAL A 20 14.84 0.99 7.33
CA VAL A 20 14.54 -0.32 7.92
C VAL A 20 13.04 -0.61 7.88
N LEU A 21 12.19 0.35 8.26
CA LEU A 21 10.73 0.19 8.19
C LEU A 21 10.28 -0.07 6.74
N GLU A 22 10.80 0.67 5.77
CA GLU A 22 10.46 0.47 4.36
C GLU A 22 10.90 -0.91 3.84
N ILE A 23 12.04 -1.44 4.30
CA ILE A 23 12.46 -2.80 3.97
C ILE A 23 11.50 -3.82 4.58
N VAL A 24 11.22 -3.73 5.88
CA VAL A 24 10.36 -4.69 6.59
C VAL A 24 8.96 -4.72 5.96
N LEU A 25 8.37 -3.54 5.73
CA LEU A 25 7.06 -3.40 5.08
C LEU A 25 7.12 -3.77 3.58
N GLY A 26 8.28 -3.61 2.94
CA GLY A 26 8.50 -3.97 1.54
C GLY A 26 8.55 -5.47 1.27
N VAL A 27 8.95 -6.27 2.26
CA VAL A 27 9.03 -7.74 2.13
C VAL A 27 7.64 -8.34 1.86
N ASP A 28 6.61 -7.88 2.58
CA ASP A 28 5.24 -8.38 2.40
C ASP A 28 4.76 -8.19 0.96
N ASN A 29 5.03 -7.01 0.40
CA ASN A 29 4.64 -6.68 -0.96
C ASN A 29 5.32 -7.59 -2.01
N VAL A 30 6.61 -7.89 -1.84
CA VAL A 30 7.33 -8.83 -2.73
C VAL A 30 6.80 -10.26 -2.58
N ILE A 31 6.45 -10.68 -1.35
CA ILE A 31 5.84 -11.99 -1.08
C ILE A 31 4.49 -12.08 -1.78
N PHE A 32 3.61 -11.09 -1.64
CA PHE A 32 2.30 -11.05 -2.31
C PHE A 32 2.43 -11.11 -3.83
N ILE A 33 3.33 -10.32 -4.42
CA ILE A 33 3.62 -10.37 -5.86
C ILE A 33 4.04 -11.76 -6.29
N SER A 34 4.90 -12.42 -5.52
CA SER A 34 5.40 -13.76 -5.82
C SER A 34 4.29 -14.82 -5.69
N ILE A 35 3.41 -14.71 -4.69
CA ILE A 35 2.25 -15.60 -4.52
C ILE A 35 1.28 -15.46 -5.70
N LEU A 36 0.95 -14.23 -6.11
CA LEU A 36 0.02 -13.98 -7.21
C LEU A 36 0.61 -14.41 -8.56
N ALA A 37 1.87 -14.10 -8.83
CA ALA A 37 2.55 -14.52 -10.05
C ALA A 37 2.63 -16.06 -10.17
N SER A 38 2.73 -16.77 -9.05
CA SER A 38 2.76 -18.24 -9.01
C SER A 38 1.44 -18.89 -9.45
N LYS A 39 0.33 -18.14 -9.53
CA LYS A 39 -0.96 -18.61 -10.07
C LYS A 39 -1.00 -18.69 -11.61
N LEU A 40 0.00 -18.13 -12.30
CA LEU A 40 0.11 -18.18 -13.76
C LEU A 40 0.84 -19.45 -14.25
N PRO A 41 0.66 -19.86 -15.52
CA PRO A 41 1.47 -20.92 -16.14
C PRO A 41 2.96 -20.63 -16.02
N LYS A 42 3.78 -21.67 -15.83
CA LYS A 42 5.23 -21.54 -15.52
C LYS A 42 5.99 -20.67 -16.52
N GLU A 43 5.61 -20.66 -17.81
CA GLU A 43 6.28 -19.80 -18.81
C GLU A 43 6.05 -18.30 -18.60
N GLN A 44 4.97 -17.92 -17.89
CA GLN A 44 4.56 -16.53 -17.71
C GLN A 44 4.93 -15.96 -16.33
N GLN A 45 5.19 -16.80 -15.33
CA GLN A 45 5.44 -16.38 -13.95
C GLN A 45 6.62 -15.40 -13.83
N ALA A 46 7.75 -15.70 -14.49
CA ALA A 46 8.93 -14.85 -14.44
C ALA A 46 8.66 -13.45 -15.05
N ARG A 47 7.93 -13.40 -16.17
CA ARG A 47 7.53 -12.13 -16.80
C ARG A 47 6.56 -11.36 -15.93
N ALA A 48 5.57 -12.04 -15.33
CA ALA A 48 4.58 -11.42 -14.45
C ALA A 48 5.23 -10.84 -13.20
N ARG A 49 6.19 -11.56 -12.60
CA ARG A 49 6.94 -11.10 -11.44
C ARG A 49 7.78 -9.88 -11.77
N ASN A 50 8.57 -9.92 -12.86
CA ASN A 50 9.44 -8.79 -13.21
C ASN A 50 8.64 -7.54 -13.60
N LEU A 51 7.58 -7.70 -14.40
CA LEU A 51 6.71 -6.60 -14.80
C LEU A 51 5.93 -6.05 -13.59
N GLY A 52 5.36 -6.94 -12.77
CA GLY A 52 4.65 -6.61 -11.55
C GLY A 52 5.54 -5.85 -10.56
N LEU A 53 6.76 -6.33 -10.31
CA LEU A 53 7.74 -5.65 -9.45
C LEU A 53 8.11 -4.27 -10.00
N THR A 54 8.37 -4.17 -11.30
CA THR A 54 8.75 -2.88 -11.91
C THR A 54 7.63 -1.86 -11.79
N LEU A 55 6.39 -2.26 -12.12
CA LEU A 55 5.22 -1.40 -12.03
C LEU A 55 4.89 -1.04 -10.56
N ALA A 56 4.96 -2.01 -9.64
CA ALA A 56 4.76 -1.77 -8.21
C ALA A 56 5.77 -0.76 -7.66
N MET A 57 7.05 -0.90 -8.01
CA MET A 57 8.08 0.06 -7.62
C MET A 57 7.80 1.48 -8.16
N LEU A 58 7.33 1.60 -9.41
CA LEU A 58 6.96 2.90 -9.98
C LEU A 58 5.75 3.52 -9.26
N ILE A 59 4.71 2.73 -8.99
CA ILE A 59 3.54 3.17 -8.23
C ILE A 59 3.97 3.61 -6.84
N ARG A 60 4.78 2.81 -6.15
CA ARG A 60 5.28 3.13 -4.81
C ARG A 60 6.04 4.46 -4.78
N VAL A 61 6.98 4.67 -5.71
CA VAL A 61 7.69 5.96 -5.81
C VAL A 61 6.70 7.10 -6.03
N GLY A 62 5.73 6.93 -6.93
CA GLY A 62 4.66 7.91 -7.14
C GLY A 62 3.83 8.20 -5.88
N LEU A 63 3.47 7.16 -5.11
CA LEU A 63 2.73 7.28 -3.87
C LEU A 63 3.56 7.96 -2.77
N VAL A 64 4.87 7.71 -2.68
CA VAL A 64 5.77 8.40 -1.74
C VAL A 64 5.85 9.89 -2.08
N PHE A 65 5.96 10.26 -3.36
CA PHE A 65 5.91 11.67 -3.76
C PHE A 65 4.55 12.30 -3.45
N ALA A 66 3.45 11.59 -3.74
CA ALA A 66 2.10 12.05 -3.41
C ALA A 66 1.93 12.22 -1.88
N ALA A 67 2.49 11.32 -1.08
CA ALA A 67 2.49 11.41 0.37
C ALA A 67 3.27 12.64 0.87
N GLY A 68 4.46 12.89 0.33
CA GLY A 68 5.22 14.10 0.63
C GLY A 68 4.45 15.38 0.29
N TRP A 69 3.68 15.36 -0.81
CA TRP A 69 2.77 16.46 -1.15
C TRP A 69 1.61 16.57 -0.14
N ILE A 70 0.99 15.46 0.25
CA ILE A 70 -0.09 15.44 1.27
C ILE A 70 0.40 16.00 2.61
N ILE A 71 1.62 15.65 3.04
CA ILE A 71 2.22 16.18 4.28
C ILE A 71 2.32 17.70 4.26
N SER A 72 2.54 18.31 3.08
CA SER A 72 2.66 19.77 2.97
C SER A 72 1.31 20.50 3.08
N LEU A 73 0.19 19.78 3.00
CA LEU A 73 -1.17 20.33 3.15
C LEU A 73 -1.55 20.57 4.62
N THR A 74 -0.72 21.33 5.35
CA THR A 74 -0.93 21.67 6.77
C THR A 74 -1.78 22.93 6.98
N GLU A 75 -2.17 23.63 5.92
CA GLU A 75 -3.01 24.81 6.05
C GLU A 75 -4.36 24.46 6.69
N PRO A 76 -4.77 25.17 7.76
CA PRO A 76 -6.01 24.89 8.46
C PRO A 76 -7.20 25.29 7.58
N VAL A 77 -8.08 24.32 7.31
CA VAL A 77 -9.27 24.48 6.45
C VAL A 77 -10.51 24.72 7.31
N VAL A 78 -10.62 24.01 8.44
CA VAL A 78 -11.76 24.07 9.35
C VAL A 78 -11.25 24.09 10.79
N THR A 79 -11.74 25.02 11.61
CA THR A 79 -11.47 25.03 13.04
C THR A 79 -12.75 24.71 13.80
N LEU A 80 -12.76 23.62 14.57
CA LEU A 80 -13.92 23.18 15.35
C LEU A 80 -13.48 23.04 16.82
N TRP A 81 -14.20 23.68 17.75
CA TRP A 81 -13.91 23.60 19.20
C TRP A 81 -12.45 23.94 19.59
N GLY A 82 -11.80 24.84 18.84
CA GLY A 82 -10.40 25.21 19.06
C GLY A 82 -9.36 24.27 18.45
N ILE A 83 -9.80 23.21 17.75
CA ILE A 83 -8.94 22.29 17.01
C ILE A 83 -9.00 22.66 15.52
N SER A 84 -7.85 22.94 14.92
CA SER A 84 -7.74 23.22 13.49
C SER A 84 -7.44 21.94 12.71
N PHE A 85 -8.28 21.65 11.71
CA PHE A 85 -8.14 20.53 10.79
C PHE A 85 -7.64 21.02 9.44
N SER A 86 -6.58 20.38 8.96
CA SER A 86 -6.00 20.59 7.64
C SER A 86 -6.48 19.52 6.64
N TRP A 87 -6.24 19.75 5.34
CA TRP A 87 -6.53 18.75 4.31
C TRP A 87 -5.78 17.44 4.55
N LYS A 88 -4.54 17.51 5.05
CA LYS A 88 -3.76 16.34 5.47
C LYS A 88 -4.54 15.50 6.50
N ASP A 89 -5.13 16.13 7.51
CA ASP A 89 -5.81 15.42 8.60
C ASP A 89 -7.05 14.68 8.09
N PHE A 90 -7.83 15.30 7.19
CA PHE A 90 -8.97 14.63 6.56
C PHE A 90 -8.55 13.43 5.71
N ILE A 91 -7.46 13.55 4.96
CA ILE A 91 -6.92 12.45 4.14
C ILE A 91 -6.45 11.30 5.02
N LEU A 92 -5.75 11.59 6.12
CA LEU A 92 -5.29 10.57 7.07
C LEU A 92 -6.45 9.87 7.78
N ILE A 93 -7.48 10.62 8.21
CA ILE A 93 -8.67 10.04 8.84
C ILE A 93 -9.41 9.13 7.85
N ALA A 94 -9.65 9.60 6.62
CA ALA A 94 -10.34 8.82 5.59
C ALA A 94 -9.53 7.57 5.20
N GLY A 95 -8.22 7.72 5.01
CA GLY A 95 -7.31 6.62 4.70
C GLY A 95 -7.22 5.58 5.82
N GLY A 96 -7.06 6.01 7.07
CA GLY A 96 -7.04 5.14 8.23
C GLY A 96 -8.36 4.36 8.41
N LEU A 97 -9.51 5.04 8.26
CA LEU A 97 -10.81 4.37 8.29
C LEU A 97 -10.98 3.36 7.16
N PHE A 98 -10.51 3.68 5.95
CA PHE A 98 -10.52 2.75 4.82
C PHE A 98 -9.71 1.49 5.13
N LEU A 99 -8.52 1.61 5.74
CA LEU A 99 -7.70 0.47 6.13
C LEU A 99 -8.36 -0.39 7.21
N VAL A 100 -8.95 0.24 8.24
CA VAL A 100 -9.71 -0.48 9.27
C VAL A 100 -10.87 -1.25 8.65
N TYR A 101 -11.66 -0.60 7.79
CA TYR A 101 -12.76 -1.26 7.07
C TYR A 101 -12.26 -2.45 6.25
N LYS A 102 -11.17 -2.28 5.49
CA LYS A 102 -10.58 -3.34 4.67
C LYS A 102 -10.07 -4.50 5.52
N ALA A 103 -9.36 -4.23 6.61
CA ALA A 103 -8.86 -5.25 7.53
C ALA A 103 -10.01 -6.03 8.18
N VAL A 104 -11.05 -5.33 8.67
CA VAL A 104 -12.25 -5.97 9.25
C VAL A 104 -12.96 -6.84 8.21
N THR A 105 -13.17 -6.32 7.00
CA THR A 105 -13.85 -7.07 5.93
C THR A 105 -13.04 -8.30 5.51
N GLU A 106 -11.72 -8.18 5.41
CA GLU A 106 -10.85 -9.31 5.07
C GLU A 106 -10.81 -10.37 6.17
N ILE A 107 -10.77 -9.96 7.44
CA ILE A 107 -10.83 -10.86 8.59
C ILE A 107 -12.19 -11.56 8.65
N HIS A 108 -13.28 -10.82 8.44
CA HIS A 108 -14.64 -11.37 8.43
C HIS A 108 -14.82 -12.42 7.32
N HIS A 109 -14.36 -12.11 6.09
CA HIS A 109 -14.36 -13.08 4.99
C HIS A 109 -13.52 -14.34 5.28
N LYS A 110 -12.39 -14.22 5.98
CA LYS A 110 -11.56 -15.37 6.37
C LYS A 110 -12.17 -16.20 7.50
N LEU A 111 -13.00 -15.59 8.35
CA LEU A 111 -13.69 -16.24 9.47
C LEU A 111 -15.00 -16.91 9.04
N GLU A 112 -15.77 -16.29 8.14
CA GLU A 112 -16.99 -16.87 7.57
C GLU A 112 -16.69 -17.84 6.43
N GLY A 113 -15.60 -17.63 5.70
CA GLY A 113 -15.15 -18.47 4.58
C GLY A 113 -14.60 -19.85 4.97
N ALA A 114 -14.70 -20.27 6.24
CA ALA A 114 -14.48 -21.67 6.61
C ALA A 114 -15.63 -22.59 6.16
N GLU A 115 -16.77 -22.05 5.70
CA GLU A 115 -17.92 -22.83 5.21
C GLU A 115 -18.22 -22.65 3.70
N GLU A 116 -17.50 -21.79 2.96
CA GLU A 116 -17.76 -21.53 1.53
C GLU A 116 -16.56 -21.83 0.59
N GLU A 117 -15.85 -22.95 0.80
CA GLU A 117 -14.94 -23.46 -0.24
C GLU A 117 -15.63 -24.32 -1.32
N HIS A 118 -16.96 -24.43 -1.35
CA HIS A 118 -17.68 -25.10 -2.44
C HIS A 118 -19.02 -24.42 -2.82
N GLY A 119 -18.99 -23.62 -3.90
CA GLY A 119 -20.16 -23.01 -4.55
C GLY A 119 -20.45 -21.64 -3.94
N GLU A 120 -20.54 -20.54 -4.68
CA GLU A 120 -21.36 -20.26 -5.87
C GLU A 120 -20.63 -19.23 -6.78
N GLY A 121 -20.83 -19.06 -8.09
CA GLY A 121 -21.83 -19.52 -9.04
C GLY A 121 -21.89 -18.50 -10.19
N ALA A 122 -21.96 -18.97 -11.44
CA ALA A 122 -22.21 -18.22 -12.70
C ALA A 122 -21.06 -17.37 -13.31
N GLY A 123 -20.17 -18.02 -14.08
CA GLY A 123 -19.35 -17.30 -15.07
C GLY A 123 -18.08 -17.96 -15.59
N GLY A 124 -18.03 -19.30 -15.71
CA GLY A 124 -16.90 -20.02 -16.30
C GLY A 124 -15.63 -20.01 -15.44
N ARG A 125 -14.84 -21.08 -15.52
CA ARG A 125 -13.45 -21.07 -15.08
C ARG A 125 -12.73 -19.96 -15.86
N LYS A 126 -12.73 -18.72 -15.35
CA LYS A 126 -11.82 -17.69 -15.85
C LYS A 126 -10.44 -18.23 -15.53
N SER A 127 -9.78 -18.77 -16.55
CA SER A 127 -8.34 -18.99 -16.51
C SER A 127 -7.72 -17.72 -15.93
N VAL A 128 -6.89 -17.90 -14.90
CA VAL A 128 -6.15 -16.78 -14.30
C VAL A 128 -5.33 -16.16 -15.42
N THR A 129 -5.77 -15.02 -15.94
CA THR A 129 -5.12 -14.37 -17.07
C THR A 129 -3.97 -13.54 -16.58
N PHE A 130 -2.93 -13.41 -17.41
CA PHE A 130 -1.78 -12.56 -17.12
C PHE A 130 -2.19 -11.14 -16.70
N GLY A 131 -3.11 -10.53 -17.45
CA GLY A 131 -3.61 -9.18 -17.16
C GLY A 131 -4.37 -9.10 -15.82
N SER A 132 -5.16 -10.11 -15.48
CA SER A 132 -5.86 -10.16 -14.19
C SER A 132 -4.87 -10.23 -13.02
N VAL A 133 -3.79 -10.99 -13.16
CA VAL A 133 -2.76 -11.11 -12.11
C VAL A 133 -1.98 -9.81 -11.97
N ILE A 134 -1.59 -9.17 -13.07
CA ILE A 134 -0.95 -7.86 -13.01
C ILE A 134 -1.87 -6.83 -12.35
N ALA A 135 -3.15 -6.75 -12.76
CA ALA A 135 -4.10 -5.82 -12.15
C ALA A 135 -4.28 -6.07 -10.63
N GLN A 136 -4.36 -7.34 -10.22
CA GLN A 136 -4.44 -7.69 -8.80
C GLN A 136 -3.16 -7.32 -8.02
N ILE A 137 -1.98 -7.54 -8.63
CA ILE A 137 -0.69 -7.10 -8.06
C ILE A 137 -0.70 -5.59 -7.81
N LEU A 138 -1.09 -4.80 -8.80
CA LEU A 138 -1.07 -3.33 -8.67
C LEU A 138 -2.10 -2.83 -7.65
N LEU A 139 -3.30 -3.40 -7.64
CA LEU A 139 -4.33 -3.02 -6.66
C LEU A 139 -3.90 -3.33 -5.22
N LEU A 140 -3.34 -4.52 -4.99
CA LEU A 140 -2.83 -4.89 -3.66
C LEU A 140 -1.63 -4.03 -3.26
N ASP A 141 -0.70 -3.78 -4.18
CA ASP A 141 0.46 -2.91 -3.94
C ASP A 141 0.04 -1.49 -3.54
N ILE A 142 -1.00 -0.92 -4.17
CA ILE A 142 -1.55 0.39 -3.80
C ILE A 142 -2.08 0.35 -2.35
N VAL A 143 -2.88 -0.66 -2.00
CA VAL A 143 -3.46 -0.78 -0.66
C VAL A 143 -2.36 -0.93 0.40
N PHE A 144 -1.36 -1.77 0.16
CA PHE A 144 -0.23 -1.94 1.09
C PHE A 144 0.66 -0.70 1.17
N SER A 145 0.94 -0.06 0.04
CA SER A 145 1.76 1.16 0.02
C SER A 145 1.05 2.32 0.73
N LEU A 146 -0.28 2.39 0.68
CA LEU A 146 -1.05 3.38 1.45
C LEU A 146 -0.98 3.16 2.96
N ASP A 147 -0.98 1.91 3.44
CA ASP A 147 -0.87 1.58 4.88
C ASP A 147 0.46 2.05 5.48
N SER A 148 1.56 1.69 4.82
CA SER A 148 2.92 2.13 5.21
C SER A 148 3.06 3.64 5.20
N VAL A 149 2.50 4.31 4.17
CA VAL A 149 2.52 5.77 4.05
C VAL A 149 1.70 6.43 5.16
N ILE A 150 0.46 5.99 5.39
CA ILE A 150 -0.41 6.58 6.42
C ILE A 150 0.22 6.41 7.80
N THR A 151 0.82 5.25 8.07
CA THR A 151 1.58 5.01 9.30
C THR A 151 2.78 5.95 9.43
N ALA A 152 3.58 6.12 8.38
CA ALA A 152 4.75 6.99 8.38
C ALA A 152 4.40 8.49 8.50
N VAL A 153 3.27 8.92 7.94
CA VAL A 153 2.78 10.30 8.03
C VAL A 153 2.08 10.58 9.36
N GLY A 154 1.45 9.56 9.95
CA GLY A 154 0.72 9.65 11.21
C GLY A 154 1.59 9.61 12.47
N MET A 155 2.81 9.10 12.39
CA MET A 155 3.84 9.13 13.46
C MET A 155 4.57 10.47 13.50
#